data_AF-A0A1B6HVN3-F1
#
_entry.id   AF-A0A1B6HVN3-F1
#
_cell.length_a   1.000
_cell.length_b   1.000
_cell.length_c   1.000
_cell.angle_alpha   90.00
_cell.angle_beta   90.00
_cell.angle_gamma   90.00
#
_symmetry.space_group_name_H-M   'P 1'
#
loop_
_entity.id
_entity.type
_entity.pdbx_description
1 polymer ?
#
loop_
_entity_poly.entity_id
_entity_poly.type
_entity_poly.pdbx_seq_one_letter_code
_entity_poly.pdbx_strand_id
1 'polypeptide(L)'
;HFLWDQETEHLRQNYIKALERELCTGLENDKKETAERKKVCDMKLKSLRKQQVSQHIEESGNKSKSLWEVINKERAAKTISSNKLDLNIDGKFTENPSKVANHLNYFF
;
A
#
# COMPACT_ATOMS: atom_id res chain seq x y z
N HIS A 1 11.58 11.46 -2.54
CA HIS A 1 12.07 11.63 -1.17
C HIS A 1 11.30 10.66 -0.28
N PHE A 2 11.94 9.64 0.29
CA PHE A 2 11.27 8.76 1.25
C PHE A 2 11.03 9.52 2.56
N LEU A 3 9.90 9.22 3.20
CA LEU A 3 9.24 10.05 4.19
C LEU A 3 9.37 9.37 5.56
N TRP A 4 10.58 9.40 6.13
CA TRP A 4 10.87 8.80 7.42
C TRP A 4 11.43 9.87 8.36
N ASP A 5 10.60 10.30 9.32
CA ASP A 5 11.13 10.91 10.54
C ASP A 5 11.58 9.80 11.49
N GLN A 6 12.41 10.16 12.48
CA GLN A 6 12.96 9.20 13.44
C GLN A 6 11.84 8.45 14.20
N GLU A 7 10.72 9.12 14.44
CA GLU A 7 9.53 8.52 15.08
C GLU A 7 8.89 7.44 14.20
N THR A 8 8.75 7.69 12.89
CA THR A 8 8.20 6.71 11.93
C THR A 8 9.08 5.48 11.82
N GLU A 9 10.41 5.65 11.83
CA GLU A 9 11.31 4.50 11.82
C GLU A 9 11.18 3.69 13.12
N HIS A 10 11.06 4.34 14.27
CA HIS A 10 10.81 3.66 15.53
C HIS A 10 9.47 2.90 15.53
N LEU A 11 8.39 3.51 15.02
CA LEU A 11 7.08 2.85 14.87
C LEU A 11 7.14 1.67 13.90
N ARG A 12 7.88 1.82 12.80
CA ARG A 12 8.11 0.74 11.82
C ARG A 12 8.82 -0.44 12.46
N GLN A 13 9.90 -0.18 13.19
CA GLN A 13 10.65 -1.21 13.90
C GLN A 13 9.80 -1.93 14.95
N ASN A 14 8.95 -1.19 15.67
CA ASN A 14 8.03 -1.79 16.64
C ASN A 14 6.98 -2.69 15.98
N TYR A 15 6.42 -2.25 14.86
CA TYR A 15 5.51 -3.08 14.06
C TYR A 15 6.21 -4.35 13.56
N ILE A 16 7.42 -4.25 13.01
CA ILE A 16 8.18 -5.40 12.52
C ILE A 16 8.44 -6.40 13.66
N LYS A 17 8.88 -5.94 14.82
CA LYS A 17 9.13 -6.81 15.99
C LYS A 17 7.87 -7.56 16.44
N ALA A 18 6.72 -6.90 16.45
CA ALA A 18 5.45 -7.55 16.80
C ALA A 18 5.01 -8.55 15.73
N LEU A 19 5.19 -8.22 14.44
CA LEU A 19 4.90 -9.13 13.35
C LEU A 19 5.78 -10.38 13.41
N GLU A 20 7.08 -10.22 13.64
CA GLU A 20 8.01 -11.35 13.83
C GLU A 20 7.58 -12.25 14.99
N ARG A 21 7.17 -11.64 16.11
CA ARG A 21 6.64 -12.36 17.27
C ARG A 21 5.35 -13.12 16.94
N GLU A 22 4.38 -12.47 16.29
CA GLU A 22 3.15 -13.12 15.83
C GLU A 22 3.43 -14.31 14.91
N LEU A 23 4.38 -14.15 13.97
CA LEU A 23 4.77 -15.22 13.06
C LEU A 23 5.42 -16.40 13.79
N CYS A 24 6.12 -16.14 14.90
CA CYS A 24 6.73 -17.20 15.72
C CYS A 24 5.72 -17.92 16.62
N THR A 25 4.76 -17.20 17.21
CA THR A 25 3.87 -17.74 18.25
C THR A 25 2.49 -18.16 17.72
N GLY A 26 1.98 -17.47 16.70
CA GLY A 26 0.62 -17.63 16.18
C GLY A 26 -0.51 -17.24 17.14
N LEU A 27 -0.20 -16.66 18.31
CA LEU A 27 -1.18 -16.39 19.35
C LEU A 27 -2.08 -15.19 19.02
N GLU A 28 -3.34 -15.28 19.44
CA GLU A 28 -4.34 -14.23 19.21
C GLU A 28 -3.96 -12.88 19.84
N ASN A 29 -3.27 -12.90 20.98
CA ASN A 29 -2.79 -11.67 21.62
C ASN A 29 -1.68 -11.00 20.81
N ASP A 30 -0.78 -11.78 20.21
CA ASP A 30 0.30 -11.24 19.37
C ASP A 30 -0.28 -10.67 18.06
N LYS A 31 -1.32 -11.30 17.48
CA LYS A 31 -2.09 -10.74 16.35
C LYS A 31 -2.71 -9.38 16.66
N LYS A 32 -3.34 -9.26 17.85
CA LYS A 32 -3.92 -7.99 18.30
C LYS A 32 -2.86 -6.91 18.47
N GLU A 33 -1.71 -7.28 19.04
CA GLU A 33 -0.58 -6.36 19.20
C GLU A 33 -0.03 -5.89 17.85
N THR A 34 0.20 -6.81 16.90
CA THR A 34 0.62 -6.46 15.55
C THR A 34 -0.37 -5.53 14.87
N ALA A 35 -1.67 -5.81 14.96
CA ALA A 35 -2.71 -4.98 14.37
C ALA A 35 -2.69 -3.54 14.92
N GLU A 36 -2.54 -3.38 16.24
CA GLU A 36 -2.49 -2.04 16.85
C GLU A 36 -1.20 -1.31 16.44
N ARG A 37 -0.04 -1.97 16.48
CA ARG A 37 1.23 -1.34 16.07
C ARG A 37 1.24 -0.96 14.59
N LYS A 38 0.66 -1.82 13.73
CA LYS A 38 0.47 -1.52 12.30
C LYS A 38 -0.38 -0.28 12.13
N LYS A 39 -1.52 -0.21 12.82
CA LYS A 39 -2.45 0.93 12.76
C LYS A 39 -1.78 2.22 13.19
N VAL A 40 -1.02 2.22 14.28
CA VAL A 40 -0.28 3.40 14.75
C VAL A 40 0.74 3.86 13.69
N CYS A 41 1.51 2.93 13.11
CA CYS A 41 2.46 3.23 12.05
C CYS A 41 1.78 3.81 10.79
N ASP A 42 0.70 3.18 10.33
CA ASP A 42 -0.05 3.62 9.14
C ASP A 42 -0.66 5.01 9.35
N MET A 43 -1.18 5.29 10.55
CA MET A 43 -1.73 6.60 10.89
C MET A 43 -0.66 7.70 10.90
N LYS A 44 0.53 7.42 11.43
CA LYS A 44 1.66 8.36 11.38
C LYS A 44 2.07 8.65 9.95
N LEU A 45 2.23 7.62 9.11
CA LEU A 45 2.56 7.79 7.69
C LEU A 45 1.51 8.63 6.95
N LYS A 46 0.23 8.39 7.22
CA LYS A 46 -0.88 9.18 6.66
C LYS A 46 -0.80 10.65 7.09
N SER A 47 -0.51 10.91 8.36
CA SER A 47 -0.35 12.26 8.90
C SER A 47 0.78 13.01 8.21
N LEU A 48 1.95 12.38 8.11
CA LEU A 48 3.12 12.98 7.47
C LEU A 48 2.90 13.29 5.98
N ARG A 49 2.27 12.37 5.25
CA ARG A 49 1.88 12.62 3.85
C ARG A 49 0.96 13.82 3.72
N LYS A 50 -0.04 13.94 4.60
CA LYS A 50 -0.94 15.09 4.64
C LYS A 50 -0.17 16.39 4.90
N GLN A 51 0.71 16.40 5.91
CA GLN A 51 1.51 17.57 6.25
C GLN A 51 2.38 18.04 5.08
N GLN A 52 3.07 17.11 4.40
CA GLN A 52 3.88 17.44 3.24
C GLN A 52 3.07 17.98 2.07
N VAL A 53 1.91 17.38 1.79
CA VAL A 53 0.99 17.89 0.77
C VAL A 53 0.52 19.31 1.11
N SER A 54 0.14 19.56 2.36
CA SER A 54 -0.23 20.90 2.83
C SER A 54 0.92 21.89 2.65
N GLN A 55 2.12 21.54 3.11
CA GLN A 55 3.31 22.38 2.98
C GLN A 55 3.64 22.67 1.51
N HIS A 56 3.60 21.65 0.65
CA HIS A 56 3.85 21.81 -0.79
C HIS A 56 2.86 22.77 -1.45
N ILE A 57 1.56 22.68 -1.10
CA ILE A 57 0.54 23.61 -1.62
C ILE A 57 0.79 25.02 -1.09
N GLU A 58 1.10 25.18 0.20
CA GLU A 58 1.36 26.48 0.84
C GLU A 58 2.57 27.20 0.25
N GLU A 59 3.67 26.48 0.02
CA GLU A 59 4.93 27.00 -0.52
C GLU A 59 4.90 27.20 -2.05
N SER A 60 3.87 26.68 -2.73
CA SER A 60 3.79 26.78 -4.18
C SER A 60 3.39 28.17 -4.67
N GLY A 61 4.04 28.62 -5.75
CA GLY A 61 3.70 29.89 -6.41
C GLY A 61 2.31 29.91 -7.06
N ASN A 62 1.69 28.74 -7.27
CA ASN A 62 0.31 28.62 -7.75
C ASN A 62 -0.42 27.50 -7.01
N LYS A 63 -1.08 27.88 -5.90
CA LYS A 63 -1.78 26.95 -4.99
C LYS A 63 -2.86 26.13 -5.67
N SER A 64 -3.63 26.75 -6.57
CA SER A 64 -4.71 26.08 -7.31
C SER A 64 -4.16 24.98 -8.23
N LYS A 65 -3.06 25.25 -8.93
CA LYS A 65 -2.41 24.26 -9.78
C LYS A 65 -1.84 23.11 -8.96
N SER A 66 -1.11 23.40 -7.89
CA SER A 66 -0.51 22.38 -7.00
C SER A 66 -1.57 21.48 -6.37
N LEU A 67 -2.71 22.07 -5.95
CA LEU A 67 -3.85 21.31 -5.44
C LEU A 67 -4.39 20.33 -6.49
N TRP A 68 -4.59 20.79 -7.73
CA TRP A 68 -5.04 19.93 -8.82
C TRP A 68 -4.05 18.81 -9.15
N GLU A 69 -2.75 19.09 -9.11
CA GLU A 69 -1.71 18.08 -9.31
C GLU A 69 -1.76 16.98 -8.24
N VAL A 70 -1.96 17.34 -6.98
CA VAL A 70 -2.13 16.39 -5.88
C VAL A 70 -3.38 15.54 -6.10
N ILE A 71 -4.53 16.16 -6.41
CA ILE A 71 -5.79 15.44 -6.66
C ILE A 71 -5.64 14.45 -7.81
N ASN A 72 -4.99 14.87 -8.90
CA ASN A 72 -4.79 14.03 -10.08
C ASN A 72 -3.86 12.84 -9.77
N LYS A 73 -2.77 13.06 -9.02
CA LYS A 73 -1.87 11.98 -8.58
C LYS A 73 -2.59 10.94 -7.72
N GLU A 74 -3.39 11.37 -6.75
CA GLU A 74 -4.18 10.49 -5.88
C GLU A 74 -5.23 9.69 -6.65
N ARG A 75 -5.86 10.27 -7.68
CA ARG A 75 -6.80 9.57 -8.56
C ARG A 75 -6.10 8.54 -9.43
N ALA A 76 -5.00 8.91 -10.09
CA ALA A 76 -4.25 8.01 -10.97
C ALA A 76 -3.73 6.78 -10.21
N ALA A 77 -3.20 6.95 -8.99
CA ALA A 77 -2.72 5.85 -8.16
C ALA A 77 -3.81 4.79 -7.86
N LYS A 78 -5.09 5.20 -7.78
CA LYS A 78 -6.22 4.30 -7.55
C LYS A 78 -6.67 3.57 -8.82
N THR A 79 -6.42 4.14 -10.00
CA THR A 79 -6.82 3.56 -11.28
C THR A 79 -5.85 2.48 -11.80
N ILE A 80 -4.61 2.42 -11.28
CA ILE A 80 -3.57 1.49 -11.76
C ILE A 80 -3.86 0.00 -11.41
N SER A 81 -4.92 -0.32 -10.66
CA SER A 81 -5.45 -1.71 -10.63
C SER A 81 -6.24 -2.03 -11.90
N SER A 82 -5.59 -1.98 -13.08
CA SER A 82 -6.10 -2.81 -14.18
C SER A 82 -5.84 -4.25 -13.75
N ASN A 83 -6.86 -4.91 -13.22
CA ASN A 83 -6.84 -6.33 -12.94
C ASN A 83 -6.70 -7.10 -14.26
N LYS A 84 -5.53 -7.06 -14.87
CA LYS A 84 -5.14 -8.02 -15.90
C LYS A 84 -4.85 -9.31 -15.17
N LEU A 85 -5.72 -10.29 -15.42
CA LEU A 85 -5.67 -11.58 -14.80
C LEU A 85 -4.74 -12.44 -15.65
N ASP A 86 -3.50 -12.55 -15.22
CA ASP A 86 -2.47 -13.27 -15.96
C ASP A 86 -2.37 -14.69 -15.39
N LEU A 87 -2.65 -15.69 -16.23
CA LEU A 87 -2.55 -17.10 -15.83
C LEU A 87 -1.32 -17.73 -16.50
N ASN A 88 -0.50 -18.42 -15.71
CA ASN A 88 0.57 -19.24 -16.25
C ASN A 88 0.01 -20.60 -16.67
N ILE A 89 0.00 -20.86 -17.99
CA ILE A 89 -0.38 -22.13 -18.58
C ILE A 89 0.87 -22.71 -19.24
N ASP A 90 1.34 -23.87 -18.78
CA ASP A 90 2.49 -24.59 -19.34
C ASP A 90 3.76 -23.74 -19.48
N GLY A 91 4.03 -22.87 -18.50
CA GLY A 91 5.20 -21.99 -18.49
C GLY A 91 5.04 -20.72 -19.33
N LYS A 92 3.88 -20.49 -19.94
CA LYS A 92 3.55 -19.25 -20.67
C LYS A 92 2.47 -18.47 -19.94
N PHE A 93 2.77 -17.22 -19.61
CA PHE A 93 1.77 -16.28 -19.10
C PHE A 93 0.83 -15.84 -20.23
N THR A 94 -0.47 -15.95 -19.99
CA THR A 94 -1.51 -15.46 -20.90
C THR A 94 -2.45 -14.51 -20.18
N GLU A 95 -2.64 -13.33 -20.78
CA GLU A 95 -3.64 -12.35 -20.35
C GLU A 95 -4.96 -12.49 -21.14
N ASN A 96 -5.03 -13.42 -22.11
CA ASN A 96 -6.22 -13.62 -22.95
C ASN A 96 -7.37 -14.19 -22.12
N PRO A 97 -8.49 -13.46 -21.91
CA PRO A 97 -9.56 -13.88 -21.01
C PRO A 97 -10.19 -15.22 -21.39
N SER A 98 -10.31 -15.51 -22.69
CA SER A 98 -10.88 -16.78 -23.18
C SER A 98 -9.97 -17.95 -22.88
N LYS A 99 -8.65 -17.78 -23.02
CA LYS A 99 -7.68 -18.84 -22.67
C LYS A 99 -7.67 -19.13 -21.17
N VAL A 100 -7.72 -18.07 -20.36
CA VAL A 100 -7.81 -18.17 -18.90
C VAL A 100 -9.07 -18.91 -18.49
N ALA A 101 -10.24 -18.50 -19.00
CA ALA A 101 -11.53 -19.13 -18.69
C ALA A 101 -11.56 -20.61 -19.10
N ASN A 102 -11.08 -20.93 -20.31
CA ASN A 102 -11.06 -22.32 -20.79
C ASN A 102 -10.14 -23.21 -19.95
N HIS A 103 -8.99 -22.70 -19.52
CA HIS A 103 -8.09 -23.45 -18.64
C HIS A 103 -8.71 -23.68 -17.27
N LEU A 104 -9.30 -22.65 -16.67
CA LEU A 104 -10.00 -22.80 -15.38
C LEU A 104 -11.15 -23.82 -15.47
N ASN A 105 -11.98 -23.75 -16.51
CA ASN A 105 -13.07 -24.71 -16.74
C ASN A 105 -12.61 -26.15 -17.00
N TYR A 106 -11.36 -26.34 -17.42
CA TYR A 106 -10.80 -27.67 -17.60
C TYR A 106 -10.34 -28.29 -16.27
N PHE A 107 -9.85 -27.45 -15.33
CA PHE A 107 -9.29 -27.91 -14.05
C PHE A 107 -10.28 -27.88 -12.87
N PHE A 108 -11.33 -27.05 -12.94
CA PHE A 108 -12.38 -26.90 -11.93
C PHE A 108 -13.75 -27.24 -12.52
#